data_AF-A0A519K8B0-F1
#
_entry.id   AF-A0A519K8B0-F1
#
_cell.length_a   1.000
_cell.length_b   1.000
_cell.length_c   1.000
_cell.angle_alpha   90.00
_cell.angle_beta   90.00
_cell.angle_gamma   90.00
#
_symmetry.space_group_name_H-M   'P 1'
#
loop_
_entity.id
_entity.type
_entity.pdbx_description
1 polymer ?
#
loop_
_entity_poly.entity_id
_entity_poly.type
_entity_poly.pdbx_seq_one_letter_code
_entity_poly.pdbx_strand_id
1 'polypeptide(L)'
;ASLEGADQTVKRPAHIDAFLRRVDRLLDADPVARAAVPDLPALMRRVHERLEADPAPMTVTGPAGSAEIRLGGFGVQLAAGGMVANPPSLSLLPGLYLALDAGRMEALAPLMPHPSGLFSLSGMPEAMDIASGISPARLALVEEERKTAVLGDAFNFPMPHLLGAVPGIDLGPDFRAPIRIDTPALLVAGSLDGRTPLEEQAEVIAQFRNRSQVLVENAGHNVFEAHPEVQPLLVRFFREEAVEDTTLSLPPPTFAVG
;
A
#
# COMPACT_ATOMS: atom_id res chain seq x y z
N ALA A 1 -8.14 5.83 7.29
CA ALA A 1 -8.05 5.58 5.84
C ALA A 1 -8.20 6.91 5.11
N SER A 2 -7.30 7.16 4.17
CA SER A 2 -7.35 8.34 3.30
C SER A 2 -8.33 8.08 2.13
N LEU A 3 -8.36 8.96 1.13
CA LEU A 3 -9.33 8.88 0.03
C LEU A 3 -9.06 7.72 -0.93
N GLU A 4 -10.15 7.09 -1.39
CA GLU A 4 -10.16 6.08 -2.43
C GLU A 4 -11.38 6.29 -3.33
N GLY A 5 -11.16 6.33 -4.63
CA GLY A 5 -12.20 6.54 -5.64
C GLY A 5 -12.88 5.25 -6.07
N ALA A 6 -14.06 5.38 -6.68
CA ALA A 6 -14.88 4.24 -7.11
C ALA A 6 -14.25 3.37 -8.21
N ASP A 7 -13.27 3.90 -8.97
CA ASP A 7 -12.50 3.15 -9.97
C ASP A 7 -11.10 2.75 -9.44
N GLN A 8 -10.87 2.78 -8.13
CA GLN A 8 -9.54 2.61 -7.51
C GLN A 8 -9.42 1.37 -6.63
N THR A 9 -10.34 0.41 -6.72
CA THR A 9 -10.25 -0.89 -6.03
C THR A 9 -8.92 -1.59 -6.34
N VAL A 10 -8.47 -1.50 -7.59
CA VAL A 10 -7.15 -1.95 -8.02
C VAL A 10 -6.22 -0.74 -8.14
N LYS A 11 -5.17 -0.73 -7.32
CA LYS A 11 -4.18 0.35 -7.26
C LYS A 11 -3.25 0.30 -8.45
N ARG A 12 -2.96 1.46 -9.02
CA ARG A 12 -2.01 1.58 -10.14
C ARG A 12 -0.58 1.27 -9.69
N PRO A 13 0.09 0.25 -10.26
CA PRO A 13 1.45 -0.10 -9.89
C PRO A 13 2.44 1.06 -10.05
N ALA A 14 2.25 1.97 -11.03
CA ALA A 14 3.10 3.14 -11.19
C ALA A 14 3.07 4.10 -9.97
N HIS A 15 1.91 4.23 -9.31
CA HIS A 15 1.75 5.06 -8.12
C HIS A 15 2.37 4.40 -6.89
N ILE A 16 2.30 3.06 -6.80
CA ILE A 16 3.02 2.30 -5.76
C ILE A 16 4.54 2.43 -5.93
N ASP A 17 5.03 2.38 -7.16
CA ASP A 17 6.45 2.63 -7.46
C ASP A 17 6.87 4.07 -7.11
N ALA A 18 6.00 5.07 -7.33
CA ALA A 18 6.25 6.45 -6.92
C ALA A 18 6.31 6.60 -5.39
N PHE A 19 5.41 5.90 -4.68
CA PHE A 19 5.45 5.77 -3.23
C PHE A 19 6.76 5.12 -2.75
N LEU A 20 7.19 3.99 -3.33
CA LEU A 20 8.44 3.32 -2.96
C LEU A 20 9.68 4.20 -3.21
N ARG A 21 9.69 5.02 -4.28
CA ARG A 21 10.74 6.03 -4.50
C ARG A 21 10.72 7.15 -3.47
N ARG A 22 9.55 7.51 -2.93
CA ARG A 22 9.43 8.48 -1.83
C ARG A 22 10.02 7.90 -0.55
N VAL A 23 9.72 6.63 -0.26
CA VAL A 23 10.29 5.89 0.87
C VAL A 23 11.80 5.75 0.72
N ASP A 24 12.26 5.36 -0.47
CA ASP A 24 13.70 5.25 -0.76
C ASP A 24 14.42 6.55 -0.40
N ARG A 25 13.96 7.71 -0.87
CA ARG A 25 14.57 9.02 -0.54
C ARG A 25 14.66 9.32 0.96
N LEU A 26 13.78 8.77 1.80
CA LEU A 26 13.86 8.97 3.25
C LEU A 26 15.12 8.34 3.86
N LEU A 27 15.72 7.33 3.22
CA LEU A 27 16.99 6.77 3.68
C LEU A 27 18.15 7.77 3.58
N ASP A 28 18.03 8.86 2.81
CA ASP A 28 19.06 9.92 2.74
C ASP A 28 19.28 10.63 4.09
N ALA A 29 18.31 10.55 5.00
CA ALA A 29 18.42 11.11 6.34
C ALA A 29 19.39 10.32 7.25
N ASP A 30 19.71 9.07 6.91
CA ASP A 30 20.63 8.22 7.65
C ASP A 30 21.75 7.71 6.72
N PRO A 31 22.98 8.25 6.82
CA PRO A 31 24.10 7.82 5.99
C PRO A 31 24.43 6.32 6.11
N VAL A 32 24.16 5.69 7.26
CA VAL A 32 24.38 4.25 7.45
C VAL A 32 23.31 3.47 6.68
N ALA A 33 22.04 3.87 6.80
CA ALA A 33 20.95 3.27 6.04
C ALA A 33 21.15 3.42 4.53
N ARG A 34 21.50 4.62 4.05
CA ARG A 34 21.77 4.86 2.63
C ARG A 34 22.97 4.07 2.11
N ALA A 35 24.05 3.97 2.88
CA ALA A 35 25.21 3.17 2.48
C ALA A 35 24.87 1.68 2.37
N ALA A 36 24.03 1.16 3.27
CA ALA A 36 23.58 -0.22 3.23
C ALA A 36 22.56 -0.48 2.10
N VAL A 37 21.67 0.47 1.82
CA VAL A 37 20.64 0.38 0.78
C VAL A 37 20.72 1.58 -0.17
N PRO A 38 21.60 1.51 -1.20
CA PRO A 38 21.75 2.60 -2.16
C PRO A 38 20.50 2.87 -3.01
N ASP A 39 19.74 1.82 -3.33
CA ASP A 39 18.49 1.88 -4.09
C ASP A 39 17.56 0.78 -3.58
N LEU A 40 16.55 1.17 -2.79
CA LEU A 40 15.59 0.22 -2.20
C LEU A 40 14.77 -0.51 -3.28
N PRO A 41 14.11 0.17 -4.25
CA PRO A 41 13.43 -0.51 -5.36
C PRO A 41 14.29 -1.54 -6.12
N ALA A 42 15.57 -1.24 -6.38
CA ALA A 42 16.47 -2.17 -7.07
C ALA A 42 16.85 -3.36 -6.19
N LEU A 43 17.09 -3.14 -4.89
CA LEU A 43 17.27 -4.22 -3.91
C LEU A 43 16.04 -5.13 -3.88
N MET A 44 14.84 -4.57 -3.85
CA MET A 44 13.60 -5.34 -3.83
C MET A 44 13.46 -6.22 -5.07
N ARG A 45 13.60 -5.63 -6.27
CA ARG A 45 13.52 -6.38 -7.54
C ARG A 45 14.51 -7.53 -7.60
N ARG A 46 15.77 -7.32 -7.21
CA ARG A 46 16.80 -8.37 -7.19
C ARG A 46 16.42 -9.55 -6.29
N VAL A 47 15.88 -9.26 -5.10
CA VAL A 47 15.42 -10.30 -4.18
C VAL A 47 14.24 -11.08 -4.77
N HIS A 48 13.27 -10.37 -5.38
CA HIS A 48 12.13 -11.01 -6.04
C HIS A 48 12.55 -11.91 -7.19
N GLU A 49 13.37 -11.40 -8.11
CA GLU A 49 13.84 -12.15 -9.29
C GLU A 49 14.61 -13.41 -8.88
N ARG A 50 15.49 -13.31 -7.88
CA ARG A 50 16.26 -14.46 -7.39
C ARG A 50 15.37 -15.52 -6.76
N LEU A 51 14.43 -15.11 -5.89
CA LEU A 51 13.53 -16.06 -5.22
C LEU A 51 12.48 -16.63 -6.16
N GLU A 52 12.09 -15.91 -7.22
CA GLU A 52 11.21 -16.46 -8.24
C GLU A 52 11.94 -17.53 -9.08
N ALA A 53 13.21 -17.30 -9.41
CA ALA A 53 14.02 -18.26 -10.16
C ALA A 53 14.38 -19.52 -9.34
N ASP A 54 14.66 -19.37 -8.04
CA ASP A 54 14.92 -20.48 -7.12
C ASP A 54 14.19 -20.25 -5.77
N PRO A 55 12.92 -20.69 -5.66
CA PRO A 55 12.12 -20.53 -4.45
C PRO A 55 12.78 -21.17 -3.24
N ALA A 56 13.05 -20.39 -2.20
CA ALA A 56 13.78 -20.85 -1.04
C ALA A 56 12.88 -21.64 -0.05
N PRO A 57 13.39 -22.71 0.59
CA PRO A 57 12.66 -23.39 1.64
C PRO A 57 12.53 -22.49 2.88
N MET A 58 11.39 -22.57 3.57
CA MET A 58 11.13 -21.85 4.80
C MET A 58 10.10 -22.60 5.66
N THR A 59 10.33 -22.59 6.97
CA THR A 59 9.35 -23.05 7.95
C THR A 59 8.49 -21.88 8.42
N VAL A 60 7.17 -22.02 8.35
CA VAL A 60 6.20 -21.06 8.92
C VAL A 60 5.47 -21.72 10.07
N THR A 61 5.37 -21.02 11.20
CA THR A 61 4.67 -21.50 12.40
C THR A 61 3.42 -20.65 12.64
N GLY A 62 2.29 -21.30 12.92
CA GLY A 62 1.06 -20.64 13.32
C GLY A 62 0.18 -21.52 14.22
N PRO A 63 -1.08 -21.13 14.46
CA PRO A 63 -1.98 -21.86 15.36
C PRO A 63 -2.22 -23.32 14.96
N ALA A 64 -2.08 -23.64 13.67
CA ALA A 64 -2.25 -24.99 13.12
C ALA A 64 -0.96 -25.84 13.18
N GLY A 65 0.13 -25.32 13.77
CA GLY A 65 1.44 -25.97 13.82
C GLY A 65 2.47 -25.31 12.90
N SER A 66 3.52 -26.06 12.55
CA SER A 66 4.56 -25.61 11.63
C SER A 66 4.38 -26.27 10.26
N ALA A 67 4.60 -25.52 9.19
CA ALA A 67 4.53 -25.97 7.81
C ALA A 67 5.80 -25.58 7.06
N GLU A 68 6.35 -26.53 6.31
CA GLU A 68 7.42 -26.27 5.34
C GLU A 68 6.82 -25.75 4.03
N ILE A 69 7.32 -24.61 3.55
CA ILE A 69 6.92 -24.03 2.27
C ILE A 69 8.16 -23.73 1.43
N ARG A 70 7.95 -23.58 0.11
CA ARG A 70 8.92 -22.93 -0.77
C ARG A 70 8.38 -21.57 -1.16
N LEU A 71 9.15 -20.53 -0.88
CA LEU A 71 8.72 -19.16 -1.07
C LEU A 71 9.40 -18.55 -2.31
N GLY A 72 8.58 -18.21 -3.30
CA GLY A 72 9.00 -17.46 -4.48
C GLY A 72 8.98 -15.94 -4.30
N GLY A 73 9.35 -15.21 -5.35
CA GLY A 73 9.36 -13.75 -5.36
C GLY A 73 7.98 -13.15 -5.08
N PHE A 74 6.93 -13.77 -5.64
CA PHE A 74 5.54 -13.36 -5.41
C PHE A 74 5.17 -13.30 -3.91
N GLY A 75 5.58 -14.29 -3.12
CA GLY A 75 5.28 -14.32 -1.69
C GLY A 75 5.96 -13.19 -0.91
N VAL A 76 7.18 -12.83 -1.31
CA VAL A 76 7.90 -11.68 -0.72
C VAL A 76 7.26 -10.35 -1.12
N GLN A 77 6.81 -10.22 -2.37
CA GLN A 77 6.07 -9.04 -2.83
C GLN A 77 4.76 -8.87 -2.05
N LEU A 78 4.03 -9.95 -1.81
CA LEU A 78 2.79 -9.95 -1.02
C LEU A 78 3.05 -9.49 0.41
N ALA A 79 4.07 -10.06 1.07
CA ALA A 79 4.46 -9.65 2.43
C ALA A 79 4.84 -8.16 2.48
N ALA A 80 5.63 -7.68 1.51
CA ALA A 80 6.01 -6.27 1.44
C ALA A 80 4.79 -5.36 1.21
N GLY A 81 3.83 -5.76 0.37
CA GLY A 81 2.57 -5.04 0.17
C GLY A 81 1.73 -4.89 1.45
N GLY A 82 1.84 -5.83 2.38
CA GLY A 82 1.22 -5.74 3.71
C GLY A 82 1.89 -4.74 4.65
N MET A 83 3.14 -4.35 4.39
CA MET A 83 3.94 -3.50 5.29
C MET A 83 3.86 -2.00 4.96
N VAL A 84 3.35 -1.62 3.78
CA VAL A 84 3.40 -0.22 3.32
C VAL A 84 2.31 0.69 3.89
N ALA A 85 1.43 0.16 4.75
CA ALA A 85 0.31 0.95 5.25
C ALA A 85 0.75 2.06 6.21
N ASN A 86 1.70 1.79 7.12
CA ASN A 86 2.09 2.74 8.15
C ASN A 86 3.62 2.73 8.39
N PRO A 87 4.21 3.87 8.82
CA PRO A 87 5.64 3.99 9.06
C PRO A 87 6.29 2.89 9.91
N PRO A 88 5.68 2.39 11.02
CA PRO A 88 6.33 1.37 11.86
C PRO A 88 6.61 0.04 11.14
N SER A 89 5.71 -0.41 10.26
CA SER A 89 5.94 -1.62 9.45
C SER A 89 6.77 -1.30 8.21
N LEU A 90 6.52 -0.15 7.60
CA LEU A 90 7.20 0.33 6.40
C LEU A 90 8.71 0.46 6.62
N SER A 91 9.13 0.95 7.79
CA SER A 91 10.54 1.20 8.10
C SER A 91 11.37 -0.08 8.28
N LEU A 92 10.73 -1.23 8.40
CA LEU A 92 11.38 -2.53 8.46
C LEU A 92 11.76 -3.07 7.07
N LEU A 93 11.20 -2.52 5.99
CA LEU A 93 11.44 -3.02 4.63
C LEU A 93 12.93 -3.05 4.25
N PRO A 94 13.74 -1.98 4.43
CA PRO A 94 15.15 -2.03 4.03
C PRO A 94 15.94 -3.15 4.72
N GLY A 95 15.81 -3.29 6.05
CA GLY A 95 16.47 -4.35 6.81
C GLY A 95 15.99 -5.75 6.43
N LEU A 96 14.68 -5.93 6.21
CA LEU A 96 14.12 -7.19 5.72
C LEU A 96 14.75 -7.58 4.38
N TYR A 97 14.76 -6.66 3.41
CA TYR A 97 15.30 -6.96 2.09
C TYR A 97 16.82 -7.17 2.10
N LEU A 98 17.57 -6.49 2.97
CA LEU A 98 18.99 -6.79 3.20
C LEU A 98 19.20 -8.19 3.76
N ALA A 99 18.36 -8.62 4.72
CA ALA A 99 18.42 -9.97 5.26
C ALA A 99 18.12 -11.01 4.19
N LEU A 100 17.04 -10.81 3.43
CA LEU A 100 16.69 -11.68 2.31
C LEU A 100 17.79 -11.72 1.26
N ASP A 101 18.35 -10.59 0.86
CA ASP A 101 19.46 -10.53 -0.11
C ASP A 101 20.69 -11.31 0.38
N ALA A 102 20.96 -11.34 1.68
CA ALA A 102 22.00 -12.16 2.32
C ALA A 102 21.62 -13.65 2.52
N GLY A 103 20.44 -14.09 2.05
CA GLY A 103 19.96 -15.47 2.18
C GLY A 103 19.32 -15.82 3.51
N ARG A 104 19.07 -14.83 4.38
CA ARG A 104 18.46 -15.01 5.71
C ARG A 104 16.93 -15.02 5.60
N MET A 105 16.38 -16.13 5.11
CA MET A 105 14.93 -16.30 4.89
C MET A 105 14.11 -16.26 6.18
N GLU A 106 14.70 -16.61 7.31
CA GLU A 106 14.07 -16.57 8.64
C GLU A 106 13.56 -15.18 9.02
N ALA A 107 14.12 -14.11 8.42
CA ALA A 107 13.65 -12.74 8.64
C ALA A 107 12.21 -12.51 8.19
N LEU A 108 11.69 -13.31 7.25
CA LEU A 108 10.32 -13.20 6.75
C LEU A 108 9.32 -14.04 7.57
N ALA A 109 9.79 -15.01 8.36
CA ALA A 109 8.91 -15.95 9.07
C ALA A 109 7.84 -15.25 9.94
N PRO A 110 8.12 -14.15 10.66
CA PRO A 110 7.10 -13.44 11.45
C PRO A 110 6.00 -12.75 10.61
N LEU A 111 6.27 -12.51 9.33
CA LEU A 111 5.38 -11.79 8.40
C LEU A 111 4.53 -12.75 7.56
N MET A 112 4.86 -14.03 7.56
CA MET A 112 4.17 -15.02 6.74
C MET A 112 3.08 -15.72 7.56
N PRO A 113 1.81 -15.64 7.14
CA PRO A 113 0.78 -16.43 7.77
C PRO A 113 1.01 -17.92 7.53
N HIS A 114 0.50 -18.77 8.43
CA HIS A 114 0.49 -20.21 8.19
C HIS A 114 -0.30 -20.52 6.90
N PRO A 115 0.15 -21.47 6.05
CA PRO A 115 -0.49 -21.74 4.76
C PRO A 115 -1.99 -22.04 4.82
N SER A 116 -2.46 -22.62 5.92
CA SER A 116 -3.90 -22.87 6.16
C SER A 116 -4.76 -21.60 6.18
N GLY A 117 -4.16 -20.42 6.36
CA GLY A 117 -4.85 -19.12 6.34
C GLY A 117 -4.43 -18.19 5.20
N LEU A 118 -3.47 -18.58 4.35
CA LEU A 118 -2.92 -17.67 3.33
C LEU A 118 -3.91 -17.31 2.21
N PHE A 119 -4.89 -18.19 1.96
CA PHE A 119 -5.80 -18.10 0.82
C PHE A 119 -7.27 -18.29 1.22
N SER A 120 -7.60 -17.99 2.48
CA SER A 120 -9.01 -18.01 2.90
C SER A 120 -9.73 -16.79 2.33
N LEU A 121 -10.79 -17.03 1.57
CA LEU A 121 -11.72 -15.99 1.13
C LEU A 121 -12.80 -15.80 2.21
N SER A 122 -13.03 -14.56 2.61
CA SER A 122 -14.11 -14.24 3.57
C SER A 122 -15.47 -14.10 2.87
N GLY A 123 -15.48 -14.00 1.54
CA GLY A 123 -16.65 -13.88 0.68
C GLY A 123 -17.13 -12.43 0.55
N MET A 124 -17.45 -11.78 1.67
CA MET A 124 -17.96 -10.40 1.67
C MET A 124 -16.98 -9.37 1.09
N PRO A 125 -15.74 -9.21 1.57
CA PRO A 125 -14.83 -8.20 1.04
C PRO A 125 -14.51 -8.48 -0.44
N GLU A 126 -14.29 -9.73 -0.82
CA GLU A 126 -13.97 -10.07 -2.21
C GLU A 126 -15.16 -9.85 -3.14
N ALA A 127 -16.39 -10.11 -2.70
CA ALA A 127 -17.59 -9.79 -3.48
C ALA A 127 -17.77 -8.27 -3.67
N MET A 128 -17.45 -7.47 -2.66
CA MET A 128 -17.48 -5.99 -2.76
C MET A 128 -16.39 -5.47 -3.69
N ASP A 129 -15.19 -6.05 -3.64
CA ASP A 129 -14.09 -5.70 -4.54
C ASP A 129 -14.39 -6.12 -5.99
N ILE A 130 -15.02 -7.27 -6.22
CA ILE A 130 -15.50 -7.68 -7.56
C ILE A 130 -16.57 -6.71 -8.06
N ALA A 131 -17.54 -6.35 -7.21
CA ALA A 131 -18.66 -5.48 -7.59
C ALA A 131 -18.19 -4.06 -7.92
N SER A 132 -17.37 -3.45 -7.05
CA SER A 132 -16.77 -2.14 -7.28
C SER A 132 -15.79 -2.19 -8.45
N GLY A 133 -14.99 -3.24 -8.56
CA GLY A 133 -14.16 -3.62 -9.70
C GLY A 133 -13.23 -2.50 -10.19
N ILE A 134 -12.95 -2.55 -11.50
CA ILE A 134 -12.09 -1.59 -12.17
C ILE A 134 -12.56 -1.43 -13.62
N SER A 135 -12.51 -0.20 -14.14
CA SER A 135 -12.87 0.11 -15.52
C SER A 135 -11.89 -0.56 -16.50
N PRO A 136 -12.35 -0.95 -17.71
CA PRO A 136 -11.46 -1.57 -18.70
C PRO A 136 -10.24 -0.70 -19.06
N ALA A 137 -10.41 0.62 -19.10
CA ALA A 137 -9.33 1.55 -19.41
C ALA A 137 -8.27 1.58 -18.30
N ARG A 138 -8.69 1.63 -17.02
CA ARG A 138 -7.76 1.60 -15.89
C ARG A 138 -7.12 0.23 -15.74
N LEU A 139 -7.86 -0.85 -15.99
CA LEU A 139 -7.30 -2.20 -15.99
C LEU A 139 -6.18 -2.33 -17.04
N ALA A 140 -6.37 -1.81 -18.25
CA ALA A 140 -5.32 -1.82 -19.27
C ALA A 140 -4.04 -1.08 -18.84
N LEU A 141 -4.17 0.01 -18.06
CA LEU A 141 -3.02 0.70 -17.47
C LEU A 141 -2.34 -0.17 -16.41
N VAL A 142 -3.10 -0.75 -15.49
CA VAL A 142 -2.59 -1.64 -14.44
C VAL A 142 -1.82 -2.81 -15.05
N GLU A 143 -2.41 -3.45 -16.07
CA GLU A 143 -1.84 -4.59 -16.79
C GLU A 143 -0.52 -4.27 -17.50
N GLU A 144 -0.32 -3.02 -17.92
CA GLU A 144 0.95 -2.59 -18.50
C GLU A 144 1.98 -2.24 -17.42
N GLU A 145 1.56 -1.45 -16.42
CA GLU A 145 2.45 -0.98 -15.36
C GLU A 145 3.01 -2.14 -14.53
N ARG A 146 2.19 -3.16 -14.24
CA ARG A 146 2.58 -4.31 -13.41
C ARG A 146 3.78 -5.08 -13.96
N LYS A 147 4.03 -5.03 -15.27
CA LYS A 147 5.13 -5.77 -15.92
C LYS A 147 6.51 -5.34 -15.45
N THR A 148 6.63 -4.12 -14.92
CA THR A 148 7.91 -3.54 -14.47
C THR A 148 7.86 -3.00 -13.03
N ALA A 149 6.69 -3.01 -12.40
CA ALA A 149 6.49 -2.53 -11.05
C ALA A 149 7.23 -3.38 -10.01
N VAL A 150 7.72 -2.75 -8.93
CA VAL A 150 8.49 -3.43 -7.88
C VAL A 150 7.70 -4.55 -7.22
N LEU A 151 6.42 -4.30 -6.91
CA LEU A 151 5.55 -5.29 -6.27
C LEU A 151 4.70 -6.09 -7.27
N GLY A 152 4.88 -5.85 -8.58
CA GLY A 152 4.15 -6.52 -9.65
C GLY A 152 2.65 -6.62 -9.37
N ASP A 153 2.11 -7.82 -9.52
CA ASP A 153 0.71 -8.16 -9.25
C ASP A 153 0.37 -8.40 -7.79
N ALA A 154 1.37 -8.70 -6.96
CA ALA A 154 1.12 -9.13 -5.58
C ALA A 154 0.47 -8.04 -4.73
N PHE A 155 0.70 -6.76 -5.06
CA PHE A 155 0.14 -5.65 -4.30
C PHE A 155 -1.39 -5.58 -4.32
N ASN A 156 -1.99 -5.94 -5.46
CA ASN A 156 -3.44 -5.90 -5.65
C ASN A 156 -4.11 -7.25 -5.38
N PHE A 157 -3.34 -8.33 -5.17
CA PHE A 157 -3.89 -9.66 -4.99
C PHE A 157 -4.94 -9.67 -3.85
N PRO A 158 -6.15 -10.22 -4.10
CA PRO A 158 -6.51 -11.07 -5.23
C PRO A 158 -7.20 -10.34 -6.41
N MET A 159 -7.29 -9.02 -6.41
CA MET A 159 -7.77 -8.25 -7.57
C MET A 159 -6.59 -7.92 -8.52
N PRO A 160 -6.80 -7.79 -9.83
CA PRO A 160 -8.02 -8.05 -10.59
C PRO A 160 -8.27 -9.56 -10.88
N HIS A 161 -7.52 -10.48 -10.29
CA HIS A 161 -7.57 -11.92 -10.61
C HIS A 161 -8.93 -12.58 -10.31
N LEU A 162 -9.74 -11.99 -9.42
CA LEU A 162 -11.11 -12.44 -9.15
C LEU A 162 -12.18 -11.81 -10.06
N LEU A 163 -11.81 -10.91 -11.00
CA LEU A 163 -12.78 -10.35 -11.93
C LEU A 163 -13.45 -11.47 -12.75
N GLY A 164 -14.78 -11.46 -12.78
CA GLY A 164 -15.58 -12.48 -13.45
C GLY A 164 -15.70 -13.82 -12.71
N ALA A 165 -15.10 -13.97 -11.52
CA ALA A 165 -15.23 -15.19 -10.72
C ALA A 165 -16.67 -15.43 -10.24
N VAL A 166 -17.44 -14.37 -10.02
CA VAL A 166 -18.88 -14.44 -9.72
C VAL A 166 -19.68 -13.80 -10.87
N PRO A 167 -20.45 -14.59 -11.64
CA PRO A 167 -21.21 -14.07 -12.78
C PRO A 167 -22.21 -12.99 -12.37
N GLY A 168 -22.25 -11.90 -13.14
CA GLY A 168 -23.26 -10.85 -12.98
C GLY A 168 -23.02 -9.84 -11.84
N ILE A 169 -21.86 -9.91 -11.18
CA ILE A 169 -21.47 -8.92 -10.16
C ILE A 169 -20.54 -7.87 -10.78
N ASP A 170 -21.12 -6.71 -11.11
CA ASP A 170 -20.42 -5.49 -11.54
C ASP A 170 -21.37 -4.30 -11.33
N LEU A 171 -20.95 -3.28 -10.58
CA LEU A 171 -21.74 -2.05 -10.37
C LEU A 171 -21.77 -1.13 -11.60
N GLY A 172 -20.98 -1.44 -12.62
CA GLY A 172 -21.02 -0.80 -13.93
C GLY A 172 -20.24 0.51 -14.01
N PRO A 173 -20.17 1.11 -15.21
CA PRO A 173 -19.42 2.34 -15.45
C PRO A 173 -20.01 3.55 -14.71
N ASP A 174 -21.32 3.60 -14.49
CA ASP A 174 -21.97 4.71 -13.79
C ASP A 174 -21.54 4.80 -12.32
N PHE A 175 -21.30 3.66 -11.66
CA PHE A 175 -20.73 3.62 -10.31
C PHE A 175 -19.31 4.21 -10.26
N ARG A 176 -18.52 3.92 -11.30
CA ARG A 176 -17.11 4.32 -11.41
C ARG A 176 -16.92 5.73 -11.98
N ALA A 177 -17.99 6.37 -12.44
CA ALA A 177 -17.92 7.69 -13.02
C ALA A 177 -17.51 8.73 -11.96
N PRO A 178 -16.65 9.70 -12.32
CA PRO A 178 -16.38 10.83 -11.44
C PRO A 178 -17.68 11.56 -11.09
N ILE A 179 -17.84 11.91 -9.82
CA ILE A 179 -18.97 12.70 -9.34
C ILE A 179 -18.54 14.14 -9.04
N ARG A 180 -19.53 15.02 -8.83
CA ARG A 180 -19.30 16.37 -8.32
C ARG A 180 -19.75 16.42 -6.86
N ILE A 181 -18.85 16.82 -5.97
CA ILE A 181 -19.10 16.89 -4.53
C ILE A 181 -19.08 18.35 -4.10
N ASP A 182 -20.27 18.91 -3.87
CA ASP A 182 -20.43 20.31 -3.40
C ASP A 182 -20.47 20.41 -1.86
N THR A 183 -20.73 19.30 -1.17
CA THR A 183 -20.70 19.22 0.31
C THR A 183 -19.29 19.55 0.82
N PRO A 184 -19.14 20.50 1.77
CA PRO A 184 -17.85 20.77 2.40
C PRO A 184 -17.22 19.49 2.95
N ALA A 185 -15.91 19.32 2.72
CA ALA A 185 -15.17 18.15 3.19
C ALA A 185 -13.79 18.53 3.74
N LEU A 186 -13.42 17.93 4.86
CA LEU A 186 -12.04 17.92 5.36
C LEU A 186 -11.40 16.59 4.97
N LEU A 187 -10.35 16.66 4.14
CA LEU A 187 -9.67 15.50 3.59
C LEU A 187 -8.35 15.33 4.35
N VAL A 188 -8.16 14.20 5.02
CA VAL A 188 -6.97 13.94 5.84
C VAL A 188 -6.17 12.79 5.25
N ALA A 189 -4.88 13.01 5.01
CA ALA A 189 -4.00 12.05 4.37
C ALA A 189 -2.62 11.99 5.05
N GLY A 190 -2.01 10.81 5.07
CA GLY A 190 -0.60 10.64 5.41
C GLY A 190 0.28 10.60 4.16
N SER A 191 1.45 11.26 4.17
CA SER A 191 2.33 11.27 2.99
C SER A 191 3.04 9.94 2.70
N LEU A 192 3.01 9.00 3.66
CA LEU A 192 3.52 7.64 3.59
C LEU A 192 2.40 6.59 3.65
N ASP A 193 1.21 6.91 3.15
CA ASP A 193 0.12 5.95 2.97
C ASP A 193 0.30 5.15 1.67
N GLY A 194 0.89 3.96 1.77
CA GLY A 194 1.06 3.06 0.63
C GLY A 194 -0.23 2.35 0.19
N ARG A 195 -1.31 2.39 0.99
CA ARG A 195 -2.60 1.75 0.65
C ARG A 195 -3.48 2.64 -0.22
N THR A 196 -3.43 3.94 0.03
CA THR A 196 -4.12 4.96 -0.77
C THR A 196 -3.09 6.02 -1.19
N PRO A 197 -2.29 5.79 -2.26
CA PRO A 197 -1.24 6.72 -2.67
C PRO A 197 -1.77 8.11 -2.99
N LEU A 198 -0.99 9.15 -2.68
CA LEU A 198 -1.39 10.56 -2.86
C LEU A 198 -1.78 10.87 -4.31
N GLU A 199 -1.13 10.23 -5.28
CA GLU A 199 -1.39 10.39 -6.70
C GLU A 199 -2.82 9.92 -7.07
N GLU A 200 -3.31 8.84 -6.46
CA GLU A 200 -4.70 8.38 -6.64
C GLU A 200 -5.68 9.24 -5.84
N GLN A 201 -5.31 9.67 -4.64
CA GLN A 201 -6.12 10.60 -3.86
C GLN A 201 -6.37 11.90 -4.61
N ALA A 202 -5.38 12.40 -5.35
CA ALA A 202 -5.50 13.61 -6.16
C ALA A 202 -6.62 13.51 -7.22
N GLU A 203 -6.83 12.32 -7.81
CA GLU A 203 -7.93 12.06 -8.74
C GLU A 203 -9.30 12.23 -8.05
N VAL A 204 -9.41 11.79 -6.79
CA VAL A 204 -10.64 11.91 -5.98
C VAL A 204 -10.83 13.34 -5.49
N ILE A 205 -9.76 13.99 -5.01
CA ILE A 205 -9.76 15.38 -4.55
C ILE A 205 -10.31 16.33 -5.62
N ALA A 206 -10.00 16.08 -6.89
CA ALA A 206 -10.48 16.90 -8.01
C ALA A 206 -12.02 16.91 -8.17
N GLN A 207 -12.72 15.96 -7.55
CA GLN A 207 -14.18 15.85 -7.56
C GLN A 207 -14.86 16.81 -6.57
N PHE A 208 -14.13 17.34 -5.59
CA PHE A 208 -14.64 18.24 -4.56
C PHE A 208 -14.56 19.71 -4.98
N ARG A 209 -15.64 20.46 -4.75
CA ARG A 209 -15.68 21.92 -4.96
C ARG A 209 -15.27 22.72 -3.72
N ASN A 210 -15.69 22.24 -2.55
CA ASN A 210 -15.48 22.90 -1.27
C ASN A 210 -14.72 21.95 -0.36
N ARG A 211 -13.40 22.09 -0.31
CA ARG A 211 -12.55 21.15 0.43
C ARG A 211 -11.37 21.83 1.08
N SER A 212 -11.01 21.32 2.24
CA SER A 212 -9.75 21.61 2.94
C SER A 212 -8.96 20.32 3.05
N GLN A 213 -7.64 20.40 2.90
CA GLN A 213 -6.75 19.25 2.99
C GLN A 213 -5.85 19.36 4.21
N VAL A 214 -5.75 18.28 4.97
CA VAL A 214 -4.75 18.11 6.03
C VAL A 214 -3.83 16.98 5.61
N LEU A 215 -2.62 17.35 5.16
CA LEU A 215 -1.56 16.39 4.86
C LEU A 215 -0.65 16.27 6.08
N VAL A 216 -0.50 15.06 6.61
CA VAL A 216 0.45 14.78 7.68
C VAL A 216 1.69 14.14 7.08
N GLU A 217 2.76 14.92 6.97
CA GLU A 217 4.05 14.45 6.49
C GLU A 217 4.60 13.35 7.41
N ASN A 218 5.12 12.28 6.80
CA ASN A 218 5.61 11.08 7.45
C ASN A 218 4.55 10.22 8.18
N ALA A 219 3.26 10.53 8.06
CA ALA A 219 2.20 9.64 8.53
C ALA A 219 1.77 8.64 7.45
N GLY A 220 1.18 7.51 7.86
CA GLY A 220 0.63 6.49 6.97
C GLY A 220 -0.88 6.51 6.85
N HIS A 221 -1.46 5.35 6.56
CA HIS A 221 -2.89 5.12 6.33
C HIS A 221 -3.79 5.43 7.53
N ASN A 222 -3.28 5.23 8.74
CA ASN A 222 -4.01 5.47 9.99
C ASN A 222 -3.73 6.87 10.55
N VAL A 223 -3.92 7.89 9.71
CA VAL A 223 -3.52 9.28 9.99
C VAL A 223 -4.32 9.98 11.10
N PHE A 224 -5.55 9.52 11.39
CA PHE A 224 -6.46 10.16 12.34
C PHE A 224 -5.86 10.36 13.74
N GLU A 225 -5.09 9.38 14.22
CA GLU A 225 -4.43 9.43 15.54
C GLU A 225 -2.92 9.70 15.44
N ALA A 226 -2.40 9.94 14.23
CA ALA A 226 -0.97 10.02 14.01
C ALA A 226 -0.36 11.35 14.50
N HIS A 227 -1.12 12.44 14.49
CA HIS A 227 -0.65 13.77 14.88
C HIS A 227 -1.66 14.47 15.82
N PRO A 228 -1.21 15.10 16.92
CA PRO A 228 -2.09 15.68 17.93
C PRO A 228 -3.01 16.79 17.41
N GLU A 229 -2.62 17.47 16.32
CA GLU A 229 -3.42 18.55 15.72
C GLU A 229 -4.51 18.08 14.74
N VAL A 230 -4.54 16.81 14.32
CA VAL A 230 -5.57 16.30 13.40
C VAL A 230 -6.96 16.35 14.02
N GLN A 231 -7.11 15.90 15.27
CA GLN A 231 -8.40 15.90 15.97
C GLN A 231 -8.94 17.32 16.22
N PRO A 232 -8.15 18.30 16.69
CA PRO A 232 -8.59 19.69 16.77
C PRO A 232 -9.08 20.26 15.44
N LEU A 233 -8.41 19.99 14.32
CA LEU A 233 -8.83 20.46 12.99
C LEU A 233 -10.17 19.86 12.56
N LEU A 234 -10.39 18.57 12.84
CA LEU A 234 -11.69 17.91 12.63
C LEU A 234 -12.80 18.52 13.47
N VAL A 235 -12.53 18.80 14.76
CA VAL A 235 -13.50 19.45 15.65
C VAL A 235 -13.87 20.83 15.13
N ARG A 236 -12.89 21.62 14.66
CA ARG A 236 -13.14 22.94 14.04
C ARG A 236 -14.02 22.81 12.79
N PHE A 237 -13.69 21.87 11.90
CA PHE A 237 -14.49 21.60 10.70
C PHE A 237 -15.95 21.24 11.04
N PHE A 238 -16.19 20.35 12.01
CA PHE A 238 -17.55 19.99 12.44
C PHE A 238 -18.29 21.11 13.19
N ARG A 239 -17.58 22.13 13.67
CA ARG A 239 -18.17 23.37 14.20
C ARG A 239 -18.46 24.41 13.12
N GLU A 240 -18.31 24.04 11.85
CA GLU A 240 -18.45 24.94 10.69
C GLU A 240 -17.44 26.11 10.72
N GLU A 241 -16.35 25.96 11.47
CA GLU A 241 -15.25 26.91 11.45
C GLU A 241 -14.42 26.70 10.17
N ALA A 242 -13.87 27.80 9.63
CA ALA A 242 -12.95 27.71 8.51
C ALA A 242 -11.69 26.90 8.89
N VAL A 243 -11.38 25.90 8.07
CA VAL A 243 -10.13 25.13 8.13
C VAL A 243 -9.40 25.34 6.81
N GLU A 244 -8.16 25.81 6.85
CA GLU A 244 -7.34 26.00 5.66
C GLU A 244 -6.59 24.70 5.31
N ASP A 245 -6.09 24.64 4.08
CA ASP A 245 -5.15 23.59 3.69
C ASP A 245 -3.93 23.64 4.62
N THR A 246 -3.65 22.53 5.29
CA THR A 246 -2.66 22.43 6.36
C THR A 246 -1.71 21.28 6.09
N THR A 247 -0.41 21.52 6.24
CA THR A 247 0.60 20.47 6.30
C THR A 247 1.11 20.36 7.73
N LEU A 248 0.90 19.19 8.33
CA LEU A 248 1.43 18.80 9.63
C LEU A 248 2.67 17.93 9.40
N SER A 249 3.54 17.79 10.39
CA SER A 249 4.77 17.02 10.23
C SER A 249 5.06 16.14 11.44
N LEU A 250 5.32 14.87 11.16
CA LEU A 250 5.92 13.94 12.11
C LEU A 250 7.41 13.76 11.80
N PRO A 251 8.23 13.31 12.77
CA PRO A 251 9.58 12.86 12.47
C PRO A 251 9.57 11.78 11.37
N PRO A 252 10.57 11.77 10.47
CA PRO A 252 10.69 10.71 9.48
C PRO A 252 10.90 9.34 10.16
N PRO A 253 10.46 8.23 9.54
CA PRO A 253 10.72 6.89 10.06
C PRO A 253 12.22 6.60 10.15
N THR A 254 12.62 5.89 11.20
CA THR A 254 13.96 5.33 11.33
C THR A 254 14.02 3.96 10.66
N PHE A 255 14.97 3.75 9.75
CA PHE A 255 15.16 2.49 9.05
C PHE A 255 16.24 1.64 9.74
N ALA A 256 15.87 0.47 10.24
CA ALA A 256 16.82 -0.48 10.77
C ALA A 256 17.46 -1.28 9.61
N VAL A 257 18.77 -1.09 9.39
CA VAL A 257 19.53 -1.78 8.32
C VAL A 257 20.58 -2.76 8.85
N GLY A 258 20.61 -3.01 10.17
CA GLY A 258 21.57 -3.89 10.85
C GLY A 258 21.02 -4.44 12.16
#